data_AF-A0A1F8LWU9-F1
#
_entry.id   AF-A0A1F8LWU9-F1
#
_cell.length_a   1.000
_cell.length_b   1.000
_cell.length_c   1.000
_cell.angle_alpha   90.00
_cell.angle_beta   90.00
_cell.angle_gamma   90.00
#
_symmetry.space_group_name_H-M   'P 1'
#
loop_
_entity.id
_entity.type
_entity.pdbx_description
1 polymer ?
#
loop_
_entity_poly.entity_id
_entity_poly.type
_entity_poly.pdbx_seq_one_letter_code
_entity_poly.pdbx_strand_id
1 'polypeptide(L)'
;MPPGQWQYGAGDQPPGAPSPTVTTPYTSAQKKFMDTGPIRVRRFPRALVIIIIVVAIALAGFAAFNAGWFEGPLNAIQTSVADIQWLNWLPIGPGDTTQPVISEALASGITETSAIITWKTDEPATSQAMICESDGGCTWTELDENLVTDHSVNLSDLKPNTAYHFTATSTDAKGNQATAEGDLNTLAQAAATMLTISGVNTSNITDVSATIGWVTDKAATGQLEYGTTNAYGSTTTLDQNLNTIHSITLTGLKPSTSYHFKVKTKDATNNEAISQDQTFTTRSAVSAAVEIGPEVGKRAPDFTLQDINGKTVKLSESLGKIVMINFWQDVQQSRNELSHIQEAYNKLPQDEVAIFAISWKQTPAVTQSIINAKALTLPVLIDETGEVAEKYDVTNSPVTLFIDTQGVIRFRKNYPDTLKSVTQIESIINSMQ
;
A
#
# COMPACT_ATOMS: atom_id res chain seq x y z
N MET A 1 -31.65 35.61 -17.54
CA MET A 1 -32.20 36.94 -17.89
C MET A 1 -32.98 37.48 -16.68
N PRO A 2 -33.02 38.81 -16.48
CA PRO A 2 -32.81 39.49 -15.19
C PRO A 2 -34.06 39.66 -14.29
N PRO A 3 -33.94 40.30 -13.11
CA PRO A 3 -34.95 40.31 -12.05
C PRO A 3 -36.04 41.38 -12.26
N GLY A 4 -37.24 41.11 -11.73
CA GLY A 4 -38.37 42.04 -11.70
C GLY A 4 -38.43 42.84 -10.40
N GLN A 5 -38.49 44.16 -10.53
CA GLN A 5 -38.85 45.11 -9.48
C GLN A 5 -40.36 45.06 -9.17
N TRP A 6 -40.73 45.35 -7.92
CA TRP A 6 -42.00 46.01 -7.60
C TRP A 6 -41.80 47.07 -6.50
N GLN A 7 -42.08 48.32 -6.89
CA GLN A 7 -42.58 49.43 -6.06
C GLN A 7 -44.08 49.18 -5.75
N TYR A 8 -44.84 49.81 -4.84
CA TYR A 8 -44.80 50.96 -3.91
C TYR A 8 -45.98 50.67 -2.93
N GLY A 9 -46.03 51.31 -1.75
CA GLY A 9 -47.29 51.34 -0.99
C GLY A 9 -47.18 51.92 0.41
N ALA A 10 -47.14 53.24 0.52
CA ALA A 10 -47.40 53.95 1.76
C ALA A 10 -48.92 54.01 2.01
N GLY A 11 -49.33 53.85 3.28
CA GLY A 11 -50.69 54.15 3.73
C GLY A 11 -51.05 53.39 5.00
N ASP A 12 -50.88 54.03 6.17
CA ASP A 12 -52.03 54.43 6.99
C ASP A 12 -51.59 55.11 8.28
N GLN A 13 -51.89 56.40 8.37
CA GLN A 13 -51.96 57.20 9.59
C GLN A 13 -53.28 57.99 9.55
N PRO A 14 -54.13 57.89 10.59
CA PRO A 14 -55.18 58.86 10.89
C PRO A 14 -54.79 59.71 12.13
N PRO A 15 -55.45 60.84 12.42
CA PRO A 15 -54.84 62.17 12.32
C PRO A 15 -54.70 62.91 13.66
N GLY A 16 -53.74 63.83 13.74
CA GLY A 16 -53.65 64.77 14.85
C GLY A 16 -52.31 65.48 15.00
N ALA A 17 -51.86 66.22 13.98
CA ALA A 17 -50.69 67.09 14.11
C ALA A 17 -50.96 68.47 13.47
N PRO A 18 -50.79 69.58 14.19
CA PRO A 18 -50.56 70.88 13.60
C PRO A 18 -49.06 71.10 13.38
N SER A 19 -48.68 71.47 12.14
CA SER A 19 -47.42 72.18 11.86
C SER A 19 -47.55 73.64 12.28
N PRO A 20 -46.46 74.32 12.69
CA PRO A 20 -45.73 75.11 11.70
C PRO A 20 -44.20 75.19 11.89
N THR A 21 -43.53 75.12 10.73
CA THR A 21 -42.38 75.92 10.26
C THR A 21 -41.88 77.09 11.13
N VAL A 22 -40.57 77.08 11.44
CA VAL A 22 -39.61 78.15 11.03
C VAL A 22 -38.25 77.50 10.73
N THR A 23 -37.76 77.76 9.52
CA THR A 23 -36.49 77.29 8.95
C THR A 23 -35.36 78.28 9.18
N THR A 24 -34.27 77.85 9.82
CA THR A 24 -32.93 78.41 9.58
C THR A 24 -32.09 77.38 8.81
N PRO A 25 -31.38 77.77 7.74
CA PRO A 25 -30.66 76.82 6.90
C PRO A 25 -29.44 76.26 7.64
N TYR A 26 -29.31 74.94 7.58
CA TYR A 26 -28.17 74.20 8.07
C TYR A 26 -26.88 74.62 7.37
N THR A 27 -25.81 74.84 8.14
CA THR A 27 -24.47 75.16 7.64
C THR A 27 -23.89 74.02 6.81
N SER A 28 -22.87 74.29 5.99
CA SER A 28 -22.18 73.30 5.13
C SER A 28 -21.69 72.05 5.88
N ALA A 29 -21.45 72.15 7.19
CA ALA A 29 -21.11 71.03 8.06
C ALA A 29 -22.30 70.09 8.34
N GLN A 30 -23.51 70.63 8.48
CA GLN A 30 -24.74 69.87 8.76
C GLN A 30 -25.26 69.14 7.52
N LYS A 31 -25.01 69.68 6.31
CA LYS A 31 -25.34 68.98 5.05
C LYS A 31 -24.41 67.78 4.80
N LYS A 32 -23.14 67.87 5.21
CA LYS A 32 -22.14 66.79 5.08
C LYS A 32 -22.39 65.61 6.03
N PHE A 33 -23.12 65.84 7.13
CA PHE A 33 -23.55 64.78 8.06
C PHE A 33 -24.76 63.99 7.54
N MET A 34 -25.59 64.58 6.67
CA MET A 34 -26.81 63.93 6.14
C MET A 34 -26.60 63.18 4.81
N ASP A 35 -25.51 63.42 4.08
CA ASP A 35 -25.20 62.73 2.80
C ASP A 35 -24.41 61.40 2.95
N THR A 36 -24.05 61.00 4.18
CA THR A 36 -23.54 59.63 4.41
C THR A 36 -24.73 58.70 4.54
N GLY A 37 -24.98 57.89 3.50
CA GLY A 37 -25.99 56.82 3.48
C GLY A 37 -25.89 55.86 4.70
N PRO A 38 -26.83 54.91 4.85
CA PRO A 38 -27.07 54.21 6.12
C PRO A 38 -25.77 53.67 6.71
N ILE A 39 -25.31 54.30 7.79
CA ILE A 39 -24.13 53.90 8.53
C ILE A 39 -24.42 52.52 9.09
N ARG A 40 -23.71 51.49 8.59
CA ARG A 40 -23.66 50.20 9.25
C ARG A 40 -22.97 50.40 10.60
N VAL A 41 -23.77 50.49 11.66
CA VAL A 41 -23.27 50.62 13.03
C VAL A 41 -22.56 49.30 13.37
N ARG A 42 -21.23 49.29 13.30
CA ARG A 42 -20.42 48.29 14.01
C ARG A 42 -20.86 48.37 15.48
N ARG A 43 -21.22 47.22 16.08
CA ARG A 43 -21.54 47.13 17.51
C ARG A 43 -20.39 47.72 18.32
N PHE A 44 -20.53 48.97 18.76
CA PHE A 44 -19.66 49.54 19.77
C PHE A 44 -20.06 48.97 21.14
N PRO A 45 -19.09 48.72 22.04
CA PRO A 45 -19.42 48.31 23.40
C PRO A 45 -20.26 49.41 24.06
N ARG A 46 -21.37 49.01 24.70
CA ARG A 46 -22.44 49.89 25.21
C ARG A 46 -21.92 51.01 26.12
N ALA A 47 -20.79 50.82 26.79
CA ALA A 47 -20.10 51.83 27.59
C ALA A 47 -19.66 53.07 26.78
N LEU A 48 -19.26 52.91 25.51
CA LEU A 48 -18.77 54.01 24.68
C LEU A 48 -19.90 54.95 24.22
N VAL A 49 -21.10 54.41 24.01
CA VAL A 49 -22.30 55.20 23.66
C VAL A 49 -22.75 56.05 24.86
N ILE A 50 -22.62 55.51 26.07
CA ILE A 50 -22.97 56.20 27.32
C ILE A 50 -22.01 57.36 27.58
N ILE A 51 -20.70 57.15 27.37
CA ILE A 51 -19.70 58.21 27.51
C ILE A 51 -19.98 59.36 26.53
N ILE A 52 -20.36 59.06 25.30
CA ILE A 52 -20.67 60.09 24.29
C ILE A 52 -21.91 60.92 24.69
N ILE A 53 -22.94 60.31 25.27
CA ILE A 53 -24.15 61.01 25.72
C ILE A 53 -23.88 61.89 26.94
N VAL A 54 -23.10 61.39 27.91
CA VAL A 54 -22.71 62.15 29.12
C VAL A 54 -21.84 63.35 28.76
N VAL A 55 -20.90 63.19 27.81
CA VAL A 55 -20.05 64.28 27.32
C VAL A 55 -20.87 65.32 26.54
N ALA A 56 -21.88 64.90 25.76
CA ALA A 56 -22.76 65.83 25.03
C ALA A 56 -23.63 66.69 25.97
N ILE A 57 -24.13 66.12 27.07
CA ILE A 57 -24.93 66.84 28.08
C ILE A 57 -24.04 67.81 28.89
N ALA A 58 -22.81 67.41 29.23
CA ALA A 58 -21.85 68.28 29.91
C ALA A 58 -21.45 69.49 29.03
N LEU A 59 -21.28 69.28 27.72
CA LEU A 59 -20.98 70.35 26.77
C LEU A 59 -22.15 71.33 26.57
N ALA A 60 -23.39 70.85 26.57
CA ALA A 60 -24.59 71.69 26.51
C ALA A 60 -24.78 72.54 27.78
N GLY A 61 -24.49 71.98 28.96
CA GLY A 61 -24.51 72.71 30.23
C GLY A 61 -23.44 73.83 30.29
N PHE A 62 -22.25 73.55 29.75
CA PHE A 62 -21.17 74.54 29.67
C PHE A 62 -21.49 75.72 28.72
N ALA A 63 -22.18 75.45 27.61
CA ALA A 63 -22.62 76.49 26.68
C ALA A 63 -23.71 77.40 27.26
N ALA A 64 -24.64 76.86 28.06
CA ALA A 64 -25.70 77.63 28.72
C ALA A 64 -25.18 78.55 29.84
N PHE A 65 -24.11 78.14 30.53
CA PHE A 65 -23.43 78.96 31.55
C PHE A 65 -22.72 80.17 30.93
N ASN A 66 -21.99 79.97 29.81
CA ASN A 66 -21.32 81.07 29.09
C ASN A 66 -22.27 82.07 28.43
N ALA A 67 -23.54 81.70 28.20
CA ALA A 67 -24.56 82.57 27.65
C ALA A 67 -25.28 83.44 28.71
N GLY A 68 -24.95 83.29 30.00
CA GLY A 68 -25.48 84.11 31.09
C GLY A 68 -26.89 83.71 31.58
N TRP A 69 -27.31 82.47 31.34
CA TRP A 69 -28.67 82.02 31.69
C TRP A 69 -28.86 81.64 33.17
N PHE A 70 -27.79 81.73 33.99
CA PHE A 70 -27.83 81.43 35.43
C PHE A 70 -26.90 82.37 36.21
N GLU A 71 -27.38 82.98 37.31
CA GLU A 71 -26.56 83.74 38.26
C GLU A 71 -26.50 83.02 39.62
N GLY A 72 -25.40 82.31 39.87
CA GLY A 72 -25.10 81.67 41.17
C GLY A 72 -23.77 80.89 41.12
N PRO A 73 -23.04 80.75 42.25
CA PRO A 73 -21.77 80.00 42.27
C PRO A 73 -21.99 78.50 42.00
N LEU A 74 -21.07 77.89 41.24
CA LEU A 74 -21.06 76.51 40.70
C LEU A 74 -21.22 75.35 41.71
N ASN A 75 -21.53 75.62 42.98
CA ASN A 75 -21.74 74.60 44.02
C ASN A 75 -23.23 74.31 44.32
N ALA A 76 -24.16 74.96 43.61
CA ALA A 76 -25.60 74.65 43.68
C ALA A 76 -26.05 73.56 42.67
N ILE A 77 -25.12 72.77 42.13
CA ILE A 77 -25.40 71.50 41.42
C ILE A 77 -24.85 70.33 42.23
N GLN A 78 -25.04 70.34 43.56
CA GLN A 78 -24.65 69.22 44.43
C GLN A 78 -25.83 68.55 45.15
N THR A 79 -27.08 68.95 44.87
CA THR A 79 -28.29 68.37 45.48
C THR A 79 -29.42 68.07 44.48
N SER A 80 -29.11 67.71 43.24
CA SER A 80 -30.12 67.18 42.30
C SER A 80 -29.65 66.05 41.39
N VAL A 81 -28.57 65.35 41.77
CA VAL A 81 -28.18 64.07 41.15
C VAL A 81 -28.63 62.87 42.01
N ALA A 82 -28.96 63.09 43.28
CA ALA A 82 -29.43 62.04 44.19
C ALA A 82 -30.90 61.63 43.93
N ASP A 83 -31.73 62.51 43.38
CA ASP A 83 -33.14 62.23 43.03
C ASP A 83 -33.37 61.94 41.55
N ILE A 84 -32.29 61.77 40.79
CA ILE A 84 -32.33 61.28 39.43
C ILE A 84 -32.59 59.75 39.49
N GLN A 85 -33.85 59.37 39.34
CA GLN A 85 -34.30 57.97 39.17
C GLN A 85 -33.92 57.37 37.80
N TRP A 86 -32.91 57.91 37.09
CA TRP A 86 -32.46 57.40 35.78
C TRP A 86 -31.73 56.04 35.86
N LEU A 87 -31.40 55.54 37.06
CA LEU A 87 -30.85 54.18 37.22
C LEU A 87 -31.91 53.08 37.27
N ASN A 88 -33.19 53.39 37.47
CA ASN A 88 -34.27 52.39 37.59
C ASN A 88 -34.92 52.00 36.25
N TRP A 89 -34.39 52.47 35.12
CA TRP A 89 -34.88 52.16 33.76
C TRP A 89 -33.85 51.44 32.87
N LEU A 90 -32.84 50.82 33.48
CA LEU A 90 -32.13 49.71 32.86
C LEU A 90 -32.57 48.44 33.57
N PRO A 91 -33.05 47.40 32.87
CA PRO A 91 -33.11 46.08 33.45
C PRO A 91 -31.66 45.58 33.59
N ILE A 92 -30.93 46.09 34.57
CA ILE A 92 -29.82 45.37 35.17
C ILE A 92 -30.49 44.41 36.14
N GLY A 93 -31.12 43.36 35.60
CA GLY A 93 -31.35 42.17 36.41
C GLY A 93 -29.99 41.73 36.98
N PRO A 94 -29.96 40.98 38.09
CA PRO A 94 -28.71 40.32 38.50
C PRO A 94 -28.15 39.64 37.25
N GLY A 95 -26.93 40.00 36.86
CA GLY A 95 -26.26 39.33 35.75
C GLY A 95 -26.28 37.84 36.03
N ASP A 96 -26.36 37.01 35.00
CA ASP A 96 -26.31 35.57 35.19
C ASP A 96 -25.08 35.20 36.02
N THR A 97 -25.31 34.62 37.19
CA THR A 97 -24.26 34.15 38.10
C THR A 97 -24.27 32.64 38.22
N THR A 98 -25.14 31.95 37.47
CA THR A 98 -25.22 30.49 37.51
C THR A 98 -24.24 29.92 36.51
N GLN A 99 -23.49 28.90 36.95
CA GLN A 99 -22.64 28.12 36.06
C GLN A 99 -23.48 27.14 35.24
N PRO A 100 -23.05 26.77 34.03
CA PRO A 100 -23.70 25.71 33.28
C PRO A 100 -23.61 24.38 34.05
N VAL A 101 -24.62 23.53 33.92
CA VAL A 101 -24.61 22.18 34.51
C VAL A 101 -24.12 21.19 33.46
N ILE A 102 -22.94 20.62 33.67
CA ILE A 102 -22.40 19.59 32.79
C ILE A 102 -23.01 18.22 33.13
N SER A 103 -23.38 17.48 32.09
CA SER A 103 -23.86 16.09 32.18
C SER A 103 -23.25 15.21 31.08
N GLU A 104 -23.31 13.89 31.25
CA GLU A 104 -22.88 12.89 30.26
C GLU A 104 -21.42 13.06 29.78
N ALA A 105 -20.52 13.54 30.65
CA ALA A 105 -19.10 13.65 30.34
C ALA A 105 -18.46 12.25 30.23
N LEU A 106 -18.14 11.84 29.01
CA LEU A 106 -17.68 10.48 28.70
C LEU A 106 -16.57 10.51 27.65
N ALA A 107 -15.64 9.56 27.77
CA ALA A 107 -14.66 9.26 26.73
C ALA A 107 -15.19 8.16 25.79
N SER A 108 -14.98 8.33 24.49
CA SER A 108 -15.36 7.38 23.45
C SER A 108 -14.34 7.39 22.31
N GLY A 109 -14.49 6.49 21.31
CA GLY A 109 -13.59 6.45 20.15
C GLY A 109 -12.12 6.26 20.50
N ILE A 110 -11.83 5.55 21.60
CA ILE A 110 -10.48 5.39 22.15
C ILE A 110 -9.65 4.46 21.26
N THR A 111 -8.48 4.94 20.84
CA THR A 111 -7.47 4.19 20.09
C THR A 111 -6.18 4.06 20.90
N GLU A 112 -5.09 3.56 20.30
CA GLU A 112 -3.76 3.62 20.91
C GLU A 112 -3.22 5.05 21.14
N THR A 113 -3.67 6.04 20.35
CA THR A 113 -3.08 7.40 20.38
C THR A 113 -4.10 8.54 20.38
N SER A 114 -5.40 8.23 20.43
CA SER A 114 -6.47 9.24 20.40
C SER A 114 -7.70 8.81 21.19
N ALA A 115 -8.55 9.78 21.51
CA ALA A 115 -9.87 9.57 22.11
C ALA A 115 -10.77 10.78 21.82
N ILE A 116 -12.07 10.64 22.04
CA ILE A 116 -13.06 11.72 21.91
C ILE A 116 -13.74 11.92 23.25
N ILE A 117 -13.72 13.14 23.77
CA ILE A 117 -14.45 13.53 24.98
C ILE A 117 -15.73 14.24 24.56
N THR A 118 -16.87 13.74 25.02
CA THR A 118 -18.18 14.33 24.76
C THR A 118 -18.90 14.64 26.07
N TRP A 119 -19.63 15.74 26.12
CA TRP A 119 -20.49 16.10 27.25
C TRP A 119 -21.62 17.04 26.79
N LYS A 120 -22.58 17.30 27.69
CA LYS A 120 -23.66 18.26 27.47
C LYS A 120 -23.72 19.31 28.56
N THR A 121 -24.27 20.47 28.21
CA THR A 121 -24.65 21.52 29.16
C THR A 121 -26.16 21.83 29.06
N ASP A 122 -26.75 22.31 30.15
CA ASP A 122 -28.14 22.78 30.16
C ASP A 122 -28.33 24.15 29.49
N GLU A 123 -27.24 24.85 29.16
CA GLU A 123 -27.22 26.10 28.41
C GLU A 123 -26.01 26.22 27.46
N PRO A 124 -26.06 27.07 26.41
CA PRO A 124 -24.94 27.21 25.47
C PRO A 124 -23.65 27.72 26.11
N ALA A 125 -22.57 26.94 25.97
CA ALA A 125 -21.27 27.23 26.56
C ALA A 125 -20.11 26.86 25.60
N THR A 126 -18.89 27.30 25.91
CA THR A 126 -17.67 26.93 25.18
C THR A 126 -17.28 25.46 25.43
N SER A 127 -16.38 24.93 24.59
CA SER A 127 -15.86 23.56 24.75
C SER A 127 -14.34 23.55 24.90
N GLN A 128 -13.84 22.98 26.00
CA GLN A 128 -12.41 22.70 26.16
C GLN A 128 -12.21 21.48 27.05
N ALA A 129 -11.16 20.70 26.82
CA ALA A 129 -10.75 19.63 27.73
C ALA A 129 -9.28 19.81 28.14
N MET A 130 -8.98 19.43 29.38
CA MET A 130 -7.62 19.15 29.84
C MET A 130 -7.46 17.65 29.95
N ILE A 131 -6.29 17.13 29.57
CA ILE A 131 -5.94 15.73 29.77
C ILE A 131 -4.64 15.63 30.55
N CYS A 132 -4.63 14.78 31.57
CA CYS A 132 -3.51 14.55 32.48
C CYS A 132 -3.10 13.09 32.46
N GLU A 133 -1.81 12.82 32.29
CA GLU A 133 -1.21 11.52 32.55
C GLU A 133 -1.24 11.21 34.05
N SER A 134 -1.28 9.93 34.40
CA SER A 134 -1.27 9.47 35.81
C SER A 134 -0.02 9.89 36.59
N ASP A 135 1.06 10.28 35.90
CA ASP A 135 2.32 10.76 36.46
C ASP A 135 2.40 12.31 36.56
N GLY A 136 1.33 13.03 36.15
CA GLY A 136 1.15 14.45 36.38
C GLY A 136 1.37 15.38 35.18
N GLY A 137 1.69 14.86 34.00
CA GLY A 137 1.78 15.68 32.77
C GLY A 137 0.40 16.06 32.24
N CYS A 138 0.03 17.35 32.25
CA CYS A 138 -1.27 17.83 31.76
C CYS A 138 -1.16 18.71 30.52
N THR A 139 -2.07 18.51 29.56
CA THR A 139 -2.17 19.27 28.32
C THR A 139 -3.60 19.74 28.09
N TRP A 140 -3.76 20.99 27.66
CA TRP A 140 -5.05 21.55 27.26
C TRP A 140 -5.30 21.35 25.77
N THR A 141 -6.54 21.05 25.41
CA THR A 141 -6.97 21.16 24.01
C THR A 141 -7.13 22.63 23.63
N GLU A 142 -7.17 22.90 22.32
CA GLU A 142 -7.62 24.20 21.83
C GLU A 142 -9.03 24.49 22.35
N LEU A 143 -9.27 25.76 22.68
CA LEU A 143 -10.57 26.25 23.12
C LEU A 143 -11.49 26.42 21.90
N ASP A 144 -12.64 25.76 21.90
CA ASP A 144 -13.72 26.05 20.97
C ASP A 144 -14.66 27.10 21.59
N GLU A 145 -14.61 28.33 21.05
CA GLU A 145 -15.42 29.46 21.51
C GLU A 145 -16.87 29.40 21.02
N ASN A 146 -17.25 28.44 20.18
CA ASN A 146 -18.62 28.28 19.74
C ASN A 146 -19.51 27.83 20.91
N LEU A 147 -20.57 28.61 21.17
CA LEU A 147 -21.51 28.31 22.24
C LEU A 147 -22.51 27.24 21.78
N VAL A 148 -22.39 26.03 22.34
CA VAL A 148 -23.21 24.86 22.03
C VAL A 148 -23.66 24.18 23.33
N THR A 149 -24.62 23.25 23.22
CA THR A 149 -25.10 22.42 24.34
C THR A 149 -24.62 20.97 24.26
N ASP A 150 -24.14 20.55 23.09
CA ASP A 150 -23.56 19.24 22.82
C ASP A 150 -22.11 19.45 22.41
N HIS A 151 -21.19 18.99 23.25
CA HIS A 151 -19.77 19.25 23.12
C HIS A 151 -19.03 17.99 22.67
N SER A 152 -18.00 18.18 21.85
CA SER A 152 -17.13 17.11 21.38
C SER A 152 -15.73 17.63 21.17
N VAL A 153 -14.76 17.04 21.85
CA VAL A 153 -13.34 17.39 21.74
C VAL A 153 -12.53 16.16 21.38
N ASN A 154 -11.74 16.26 20.31
CA ASN A 154 -10.83 15.20 19.89
C ASN A 154 -9.48 15.37 20.58
N LEU A 155 -8.98 14.29 21.15
CA LEU A 155 -7.65 14.16 21.73
C LEU A 155 -6.76 13.40 20.75
N SER A 156 -5.55 13.92 20.52
CA SER A 156 -4.51 13.30 19.71
C SER A 156 -3.21 13.14 20.50
N ASP A 157 -2.24 12.45 19.90
CA ASP A 157 -0.88 12.32 20.41
C ASP A 157 -0.78 11.70 21.82
N LEU A 158 -1.76 10.87 22.17
CA LEU A 158 -1.74 10.09 23.41
C LEU A 158 -0.74 8.94 23.30
N LYS A 159 -0.22 8.49 24.43
CA LYS A 159 0.66 7.32 24.51
C LYS A 159 -0.18 6.04 24.55
N PRO A 160 0.22 4.98 23.84
CA PRO A 160 -0.45 3.67 23.94
C PRO A 160 -0.40 3.08 25.36
N ASN A 161 -1.38 2.27 25.73
CA ASN A 161 -1.50 1.59 27.03
C ASN A 161 -1.31 2.53 28.24
N THR A 162 -1.84 3.76 28.15
CA THR A 162 -1.64 4.79 29.17
C THR A 162 -2.98 5.24 29.73
N ALA A 163 -3.03 5.36 31.06
CA ALA A 163 -4.18 5.85 31.79
C ALA A 163 -4.14 7.38 31.88
N TYR A 164 -5.25 8.01 31.51
CA TYR A 164 -5.42 9.46 31.51
C TYR A 164 -6.66 9.85 32.31
N HIS A 165 -6.52 10.97 33.01
CA HIS A 165 -7.63 11.69 33.62
C HIS A 165 -7.95 12.91 32.76
N PHE A 166 -9.22 13.19 32.49
CA PHE A 166 -9.63 14.38 31.75
C PHE A 166 -10.54 15.29 32.59
N THR A 167 -10.45 16.58 32.32
CA THR A 167 -11.34 17.60 32.86
C THR A 167 -11.98 18.37 31.69
N ALA A 168 -13.26 18.13 31.44
CA ALA A 168 -14.06 18.92 30.50
C ALA A 168 -14.44 20.25 31.15
N THR A 169 -14.30 21.35 30.42
CA THR A 169 -14.56 22.71 30.90
C THR A 169 -15.48 23.43 29.92
N SER A 170 -16.55 24.02 30.44
CA SER A 170 -17.49 24.83 29.68
C SER A 170 -17.73 26.16 30.36
N THR A 171 -17.64 27.24 29.59
CA THR A 171 -17.87 28.61 30.07
C THR A 171 -19.02 29.23 29.29
N ASP A 172 -20.03 29.74 30.00
CA ASP A 172 -21.19 30.39 29.39
C ASP A 172 -20.84 31.75 28.76
N ALA A 173 -21.83 32.43 28.16
CA ALA A 173 -21.66 33.75 27.56
C ALA A 173 -21.37 34.89 28.57
N LYS A 174 -21.52 34.64 29.88
CA LYS A 174 -21.29 35.59 30.97
C LYS A 174 -19.98 35.36 31.72
N GLY A 175 -19.28 34.26 31.41
CA GLY A 175 -18.01 33.89 32.01
C GLY A 175 -18.16 32.94 33.20
N ASN A 176 -19.35 32.40 33.47
CA ASN A 176 -19.52 31.38 34.51
C ASN A 176 -19.02 30.04 33.96
N GLN A 177 -18.17 29.37 34.73
CA GLN A 177 -17.46 28.16 34.30
C GLN A 177 -17.90 26.95 35.13
N ALA A 178 -18.07 25.82 34.46
CA ALA A 178 -18.24 24.53 35.10
C ALA A 178 -17.24 23.51 34.54
N THR A 179 -16.96 22.49 35.35
CA THR A 179 -16.07 21.39 34.99
C THR A 179 -16.70 20.04 35.29
N ALA A 180 -16.32 19.03 34.53
CA ALA A 180 -16.62 17.63 34.78
C ALA A 180 -15.39 16.77 34.51
N GLU A 181 -15.20 15.74 35.32
CA GLU A 181 -14.02 14.88 35.26
C GLU A 181 -14.38 13.46 34.85
N GLY A 182 -13.40 12.75 34.29
CA GLY A 182 -13.51 11.33 34.01
C GLY A 182 -12.15 10.73 33.64
N ASP A 183 -12.14 9.42 33.41
CA ASP A 183 -10.92 8.67 33.13
C ASP A 183 -11.04 7.91 31.81
N LEU A 184 -9.90 7.67 31.15
CA LEU A 184 -9.80 6.79 29.99
C LEU A 184 -8.45 6.07 29.96
N ASN A 185 -8.43 4.90 29.33
CA ASN A 185 -7.20 4.14 29.07
C ASN A 185 -7.06 3.94 27.57
N THR A 186 -5.97 4.42 26.97
CA THR A 186 -5.67 4.15 25.56
C THR A 186 -5.41 2.67 25.34
N LEU A 187 -5.66 2.20 24.11
CA LEU A 187 -5.41 0.81 23.75
C LEU A 187 -3.91 0.50 23.74
N ALA A 188 -3.56 -0.76 23.99
CA ALA A 188 -2.18 -1.21 23.87
C ALA A 188 -1.74 -1.25 22.41
N GLN A 189 -0.52 -0.77 22.13
CA GLN A 189 0.08 -0.91 20.81
C GLN A 189 0.27 -2.39 20.48
N ALA A 190 -0.28 -2.84 19.36
CA ALA A 190 -0.04 -4.20 18.88
C ALA A 190 1.46 -4.44 18.68
N ALA A 191 1.96 -5.57 19.20
CA ALA A 191 3.36 -5.96 19.02
C ALA A 191 3.67 -6.14 17.54
N ALA A 192 4.76 -5.51 17.06
CA ALA A 192 5.23 -5.71 15.70
C ALA A 192 5.57 -7.20 15.49
N THR A 193 4.90 -7.84 14.53
CA THR A 193 5.22 -9.22 14.17
C THR A 193 6.56 -9.25 13.43
N MET A 194 7.45 -10.16 13.81
CA MET A 194 8.75 -10.30 13.13
C MET A 194 8.54 -10.86 11.72
N LEU A 195 9.38 -10.43 10.77
CA LEU A 195 9.46 -11.04 9.45
C LEU A 195 10.05 -12.45 9.56
N THR A 196 9.46 -13.42 8.88
CA THR A 196 9.89 -14.82 8.91
C THR A 196 10.17 -15.34 7.51
N ILE A 197 11.14 -16.25 7.41
CA ILE A 197 11.54 -16.91 6.16
C ILE A 197 11.19 -18.39 6.28
N SER A 198 10.62 -18.95 5.22
CA SER A 198 10.30 -20.38 5.12
C SER A 198 10.54 -20.91 3.70
N GLY A 199 10.54 -22.23 3.56
CA GLY A 199 10.62 -22.88 2.24
C GLY A 199 11.90 -22.60 1.45
N VAL A 200 13.04 -22.37 2.13
CA VAL A 200 14.32 -22.15 1.45
C VAL A 200 14.73 -23.43 0.71
N ASN A 201 14.89 -23.35 -0.60
CA ASN A 201 15.23 -24.49 -1.45
C ASN A 201 16.20 -24.11 -2.58
N THR A 202 16.90 -25.11 -3.11
CA THR A 202 17.77 -24.97 -4.28
C THR A 202 17.26 -25.83 -5.43
N SER A 203 17.25 -25.30 -6.65
CA SER A 203 16.86 -26.00 -7.88
C SER A 203 17.76 -25.62 -9.06
N ASN A 204 17.55 -26.27 -10.21
CA ASN A 204 18.25 -25.96 -11.47
C ASN A 204 19.78 -25.90 -11.34
N ILE A 205 20.36 -26.78 -10.51
CA ILE A 205 21.80 -26.80 -10.26
C ILE A 205 22.50 -27.31 -11.51
N THR A 206 23.35 -26.48 -12.09
CA THR A 206 24.28 -26.82 -13.17
C THR A 206 25.70 -26.91 -12.62
N ASP A 207 26.69 -27.00 -13.50
CA ASP A 207 28.11 -26.91 -13.15
C ASP A 207 28.54 -25.47 -12.83
N VAL A 208 27.80 -24.45 -13.28
CA VAL A 208 28.15 -23.03 -13.13
C VAL A 208 27.02 -22.14 -12.55
N SER A 209 25.86 -22.70 -12.24
CA SER A 209 24.71 -21.96 -11.72
C SER A 209 23.83 -22.78 -10.79
N ALA A 210 23.00 -22.11 -9.99
CA ALA A 210 21.93 -22.70 -9.20
C ALA A 210 20.85 -21.64 -8.92
N THR A 211 19.59 -22.05 -8.81
CA THR A 211 18.48 -21.16 -8.43
C THR A 211 18.09 -21.39 -6.97
N ILE A 212 17.99 -20.31 -6.19
CA ILE A 212 17.57 -20.34 -4.79
C ILE A 212 16.18 -19.73 -4.68
N GLY A 213 15.22 -20.49 -4.14
CA GLY A 213 13.86 -20.05 -3.86
C GLY A 213 13.60 -19.98 -2.36
N TRP A 214 12.72 -19.06 -1.94
CA TRP A 214 12.19 -18.99 -0.57
C TRP A 214 10.90 -18.18 -0.52
N VAL A 215 10.22 -18.24 0.64
CA VAL A 215 8.96 -17.52 0.91
C VAL A 215 9.08 -16.72 2.20
N THR A 216 8.43 -15.56 2.25
CA THR A 216 8.26 -14.74 3.46
C THR A 216 6.79 -14.57 3.82
N ASP A 217 6.49 -14.38 5.11
CA ASP A 217 5.13 -14.13 5.59
C ASP A 217 4.60 -12.74 5.24
N LYS A 218 5.52 -11.81 4.92
CA LYS A 218 5.21 -10.44 4.49
C LYS A 218 5.98 -10.08 3.24
N ALA A 219 5.45 -9.13 2.47
CA ALA A 219 6.12 -8.60 1.29
C ALA A 219 7.46 -7.97 1.70
N ALA A 220 8.54 -8.45 1.10
CA ALA A 220 9.89 -8.09 1.50
C ALA A 220 10.84 -8.08 0.29
N THR A 221 12.04 -7.55 0.47
CA THR A 221 13.13 -7.53 -0.53
C THR A 221 13.86 -8.87 -0.59
N GLY A 222 14.77 -9.08 -1.54
CA GLY A 222 15.53 -10.33 -1.64
C GLY A 222 17.02 -10.16 -1.94
N GLN A 223 17.87 -10.82 -1.16
CA GLN A 223 19.31 -10.89 -1.40
C GLN A 223 19.90 -12.19 -0.85
N LEU A 224 20.95 -12.69 -1.49
CA LEU A 224 21.73 -13.84 -1.01
C LEU A 224 23.15 -13.41 -0.65
N GLU A 225 23.67 -13.95 0.45
CA GLU A 225 25.11 -14.06 0.69
C GLU A 225 25.51 -15.52 0.42
N TYR A 226 26.57 -15.75 -0.35
CA TYR A 226 27.01 -17.10 -0.75
C TYR A 226 28.53 -17.21 -0.90
N GLY A 227 29.05 -18.44 -0.85
CA GLY A 227 30.44 -18.75 -1.15
C GLY A 227 30.87 -20.16 -0.76
N THR A 228 32.13 -20.52 -0.93
CA THR A 228 32.60 -21.91 -0.72
C THR A 228 32.80 -22.29 0.75
N THR A 229 32.53 -21.36 1.66
CA THR A 229 32.56 -21.56 3.13
C THR A 229 31.40 -20.77 3.73
N ASN A 230 31.07 -21.03 5.00
CA ASN A 230 30.06 -20.27 5.74
C ASN A 230 30.47 -18.80 6.04
N ALA A 231 31.66 -18.36 5.63
CA ALA A 231 32.02 -16.94 5.58
C ALA A 231 31.44 -16.25 4.32
N TYR A 232 30.88 -17.02 3.39
CA TYR A 232 30.30 -16.57 2.12
C TYR A 232 31.33 -15.81 1.27
N GLY A 233 31.42 -14.49 1.45
CA GLY A 233 32.36 -13.63 0.72
C GLY A 233 31.85 -13.15 -0.64
N SER A 234 30.65 -13.55 -1.05
CA SER A 234 29.94 -12.98 -2.21
C SER A 234 28.50 -12.64 -1.85
N THR A 235 27.94 -11.65 -2.54
CA THR A 235 26.56 -11.19 -2.34
C THR A 235 25.93 -10.89 -3.68
N THR A 236 24.66 -11.26 -3.86
CA THR A 236 23.91 -10.90 -5.06
C THR A 236 23.52 -9.43 -5.03
N THR A 237 23.15 -8.88 -6.19
CA THR A 237 22.42 -7.61 -6.23
C THR A 237 21.15 -7.72 -5.39
N LEU A 238 20.81 -6.65 -4.67
CA LEU A 238 19.56 -6.55 -3.92
C LEU A 238 18.38 -6.44 -4.89
N ASP A 239 17.42 -7.36 -4.79
CA ASP A 239 16.11 -7.20 -5.41
C ASP A 239 15.23 -6.34 -4.48
N GLN A 240 14.92 -5.13 -4.94
CA GLN A 240 14.14 -4.15 -4.18
C GLN A 240 12.62 -4.36 -4.30
N ASN A 241 12.17 -5.26 -5.18
CA ASN A 241 10.75 -5.52 -5.35
C ASN A 241 10.21 -6.28 -4.13
N LEU A 242 9.15 -5.73 -3.53
CA LEU A 242 8.52 -6.33 -2.36
C LEU A 242 7.62 -7.48 -2.79
N ASN A 243 8.10 -8.71 -2.59
CA ASN A 243 7.39 -9.95 -2.92
C ASN A 243 7.28 -10.85 -1.69
N THR A 244 6.42 -11.86 -1.74
CA THR A 244 6.34 -12.92 -0.73
C THR A 244 6.95 -14.24 -1.21
N ILE A 245 7.14 -14.38 -2.52
CA ILE A 245 7.80 -15.51 -3.16
C ILE A 245 9.01 -14.97 -3.90
N HIS A 246 10.17 -15.55 -3.61
CA HIS A 246 11.44 -15.08 -4.14
C HIS A 246 12.16 -16.19 -4.90
N SER A 247 12.92 -15.77 -5.90
CA SER A 247 13.78 -16.66 -6.69
C SER A 247 14.98 -15.89 -7.22
N ILE A 248 16.19 -16.28 -6.84
CA ILE A 248 17.44 -15.69 -7.34
C ILE A 248 18.33 -16.79 -7.94
N THR A 249 18.82 -16.55 -9.15
CA THR A 249 19.78 -17.46 -9.82
C THR A 249 21.21 -16.98 -9.60
N LEU A 250 22.01 -17.81 -8.95
CA LEU A 250 23.45 -17.66 -8.84
C LEU A 250 24.12 -18.14 -10.14
N THR A 251 25.09 -17.40 -10.64
CA THR A 251 25.85 -17.71 -11.86
C THR A 251 27.35 -17.57 -11.62
N GLY A 252 28.17 -18.07 -12.55
CA GLY A 252 29.64 -18.00 -12.46
C GLY A 252 30.23 -18.87 -11.35
N LEU A 253 29.51 -19.92 -10.94
CA LEU A 253 29.97 -20.87 -9.93
C LEU A 253 31.04 -21.81 -10.51
N LYS A 254 31.84 -22.40 -9.64
CA LYS A 254 32.83 -23.42 -10.02
C LYS A 254 32.15 -24.80 -10.07
N PRO A 255 32.47 -25.65 -11.04
CA PRO A 255 31.97 -27.03 -11.07
C PRO A 255 32.46 -27.89 -9.90
N SER A 256 31.71 -28.96 -9.57
CA SER A 256 32.00 -29.89 -8.45
C SER A 256 32.37 -29.20 -7.13
N THR A 257 31.75 -28.05 -6.85
CA THR A 257 32.12 -27.20 -5.71
C THR A 257 30.92 -27.05 -4.78
N SER A 258 31.15 -27.31 -3.49
CA SER A 258 30.15 -27.05 -2.45
C SER A 258 30.11 -25.55 -2.14
N TYR A 259 28.90 -25.01 -2.09
CA TYR A 259 28.62 -23.63 -1.73
C TYR A 259 27.70 -23.58 -0.51
N HIS A 260 28.01 -22.66 0.40
CA HIS A 260 27.16 -22.19 1.47
C HIS A 260 26.41 -20.94 1.01
N PHE A 261 25.17 -20.75 1.47
CA PHE A 261 24.43 -19.52 1.29
C PHE A 261 23.47 -19.24 2.45
N LYS A 262 23.07 -17.98 2.59
CA LYS A 262 21.93 -17.56 3.41
C LYS A 262 21.13 -16.47 2.69
N VAL A 263 19.85 -16.42 3.00
CA VAL A 263 18.91 -15.40 2.52
C VAL A 263 18.92 -14.22 3.48
N LYS A 264 18.88 -13.01 2.94
CA LYS A 264 18.61 -11.77 3.66
C LYS A 264 17.44 -11.05 3.00
N THR A 265 16.49 -10.63 3.82
CA THR A 265 15.27 -9.97 3.35
C THR A 265 14.85 -8.88 4.33
N LYS A 266 14.25 -7.81 3.81
CA LYS A 266 13.71 -6.69 4.60
C LYS A 266 12.32 -6.36 4.14
N ASP A 267 11.39 -6.20 5.07
CA ASP A 267 10.04 -5.72 4.77
C ASP A 267 10.02 -4.20 4.52
N ALA A 268 8.84 -3.67 4.15
CA ALA A 268 8.64 -2.23 3.90
C ALA A 268 8.94 -1.34 5.12
N THR A 269 8.93 -1.90 6.33
CA THR A 269 9.23 -1.22 7.60
C THR A 269 10.67 -1.42 8.05
N ASN A 270 11.55 -1.94 7.17
CA ASN A 270 12.96 -2.25 7.43
C ASN A 270 13.22 -3.34 8.48
N ASN A 271 12.23 -4.18 8.82
CA ASN A 271 12.50 -5.35 9.65
C ASN A 271 13.28 -6.37 8.83
N GLU A 272 14.46 -6.76 9.31
CA GLU A 272 15.34 -7.71 8.64
C GLU A 272 15.14 -9.13 9.16
N ALA A 273 15.06 -10.09 8.23
CA ALA A 273 15.14 -11.51 8.53
C ALA A 273 16.28 -12.15 7.74
N ILE A 274 16.95 -13.11 8.38
CA ILE A 274 18.08 -13.84 7.82
C ILE A 274 17.82 -15.34 8.00
N SER A 275 18.01 -16.14 6.96
CA SER A 275 17.86 -17.59 7.06
C SER A 275 19.03 -18.23 7.80
N GLN A 276 18.88 -19.50 8.18
CA GLN A 276 20.02 -20.34 8.54
C GLN A 276 20.95 -20.55 7.34
N ASP A 277 22.18 -21.01 7.62
CA ASP A 277 23.11 -21.46 6.58
C ASP A 277 22.54 -22.68 5.84
N GLN A 278 22.65 -22.67 4.52
CA GLN A 278 22.23 -23.74 3.64
C GLN A 278 23.36 -24.08 2.68
N THR A 279 23.37 -25.30 2.14
CA THR A 279 24.42 -25.75 1.23
C THR A 279 23.88 -26.41 -0.02
N PHE A 280 24.58 -26.24 -1.14
CA PHE A 280 24.38 -27.02 -2.35
C PHE A 280 25.72 -27.32 -3.02
N THR A 281 25.79 -28.35 -3.88
CA THR A 281 26.99 -28.67 -4.65
C THR A 281 26.70 -28.57 -6.14
N THR A 282 27.48 -27.78 -6.86
CA THR A 282 27.38 -27.69 -8.33
C THR A 282 27.70 -29.02 -8.98
N ARG A 283 27.11 -29.26 -10.16
CA ARG A 283 27.40 -30.48 -10.93
C ARG A 283 28.85 -30.48 -11.42
N SER A 284 29.34 -31.64 -11.80
CA SER A 284 30.65 -31.74 -12.44
C SER A 284 30.69 -30.98 -13.76
N ALA A 285 31.84 -30.39 -14.06
CA ALA A 285 32.03 -29.67 -15.31
C ALA A 285 31.76 -30.66 -16.42
N VAL A 286 30.84 -30.33 -17.32
CA VAL A 286 30.70 -31.12 -18.53
C VAL A 286 31.95 -30.86 -19.35
N SER A 287 32.91 -31.79 -19.34
CA SER A 287 34.23 -31.60 -19.95
C SER A 287 34.09 -30.92 -21.31
N ALA A 288 34.63 -29.70 -21.43
CA ALA A 288 34.69 -28.95 -22.67
C ALA A 288 35.62 -29.61 -23.71
N ALA A 289 36.31 -30.70 -23.34
CA ALA A 289 37.14 -31.48 -24.25
C ALA A 289 36.37 -32.58 -25.01
N VAL A 290 35.08 -32.79 -24.71
CA VAL A 290 34.27 -33.73 -25.48
C VAL A 290 33.84 -33.06 -26.78
N GLU A 291 34.43 -33.49 -27.90
CA GLU A 291 34.04 -33.03 -29.24
C GLU A 291 32.53 -33.17 -29.44
N ILE A 292 31.93 -32.21 -30.15
CA ILE A 292 30.52 -32.28 -30.55
C ILE A 292 30.45 -33.10 -31.83
N GLY A 293 29.58 -34.11 -31.83
CA GLY A 293 29.37 -34.97 -33.01
C GLY A 293 28.39 -36.10 -32.70
N PRO A 294 27.86 -36.77 -33.74
CA PRO A 294 26.85 -37.81 -33.59
C PRO A 294 27.41 -39.20 -33.27
N GLU A 295 28.71 -39.31 -33.00
CA GLU A 295 29.38 -40.56 -32.65
C GLU A 295 29.34 -40.85 -31.14
N VAL A 296 29.42 -42.13 -30.79
CA VAL A 296 29.53 -42.55 -29.39
C VAL A 296 30.79 -41.94 -28.75
N GLY A 297 30.64 -41.43 -27.54
CA GLY A 297 31.69 -40.76 -26.78
C GLY A 297 31.75 -39.25 -27.01
N LYS A 298 31.05 -38.72 -28.01
CA LYS A 298 30.94 -37.28 -28.29
C LYS A 298 29.67 -36.67 -27.68
N ARG A 299 29.67 -35.34 -27.56
CA ARG A 299 28.49 -34.61 -27.10
C ARG A 299 27.50 -34.51 -28.25
N ALA A 300 26.25 -34.89 -27.98
CA ALA A 300 25.19 -34.87 -28.97
C ALA A 300 25.00 -33.43 -29.51
N PRO A 301 24.97 -33.22 -30.84
CA PRO A 301 24.77 -31.89 -31.39
C PRO A 301 23.39 -31.32 -31.02
N ASP A 302 23.32 -30.13 -30.44
CA ASP A 302 22.02 -29.55 -30.04
C ASP A 302 21.10 -29.35 -31.25
N PHE A 303 19.79 -29.42 -31.05
CA PHE A 303 18.80 -29.14 -32.10
C PHE A 303 17.60 -28.40 -31.51
N THR A 304 16.85 -27.74 -32.40
CA THR A 304 15.57 -27.14 -32.07
C THR A 304 14.57 -27.59 -33.13
N LEU A 305 13.53 -28.30 -32.70
CA LEU A 305 12.46 -28.79 -33.58
C LEU A 305 11.11 -28.47 -32.96
N GLN A 306 10.05 -28.55 -33.76
CA GLN A 306 8.68 -28.54 -33.26
C GLN A 306 8.15 -29.97 -33.16
N ASP A 307 7.33 -30.22 -32.14
CA ASP A 307 6.51 -31.43 -32.11
C ASP A 307 5.31 -31.32 -33.07
N ILE A 308 4.59 -32.43 -33.25
CA ILE A 308 3.42 -32.49 -34.13
C ILE A 308 2.29 -31.50 -33.73
N ASN A 309 2.31 -31.00 -32.49
CA ASN A 309 1.35 -30.02 -31.97
C ASN A 309 1.90 -28.57 -32.03
N GLY A 310 3.09 -28.37 -32.59
CA GLY A 310 3.74 -27.06 -32.73
C GLY A 310 4.56 -26.61 -31.52
N LYS A 311 4.71 -27.43 -30.47
CA LYS A 311 5.55 -27.09 -29.31
C LYS A 311 7.01 -27.16 -29.71
N THR A 312 7.75 -26.06 -29.47
CA THR A 312 9.21 -26.04 -29.67
C THR A 312 9.91 -26.87 -28.59
N VAL A 313 10.86 -27.71 -29.02
CA VAL A 313 11.67 -28.58 -28.16
C VAL A 313 13.14 -28.36 -28.51
N LYS A 314 13.97 -28.17 -27.48
CA LYS A 314 15.43 -28.10 -27.60
C LYS A 314 16.08 -29.25 -26.84
N LEU A 315 17.11 -29.86 -27.42
CA LEU A 315 17.83 -30.94 -26.74
C LEU A 315 18.53 -30.42 -25.48
N SER A 316 19.13 -29.24 -25.54
CA SER A 316 19.80 -28.59 -24.41
C SER A 316 18.92 -28.37 -23.18
N GLU A 317 17.60 -28.27 -23.33
CA GLU A 317 16.65 -28.16 -22.21
C GLU A 317 16.43 -29.50 -21.47
N SER A 318 16.91 -30.61 -22.04
CA SER A 318 16.84 -31.95 -21.43
C SER A 318 18.14 -32.35 -20.71
N LEU A 319 19.12 -31.45 -20.61
CA LEU A 319 20.37 -31.72 -19.89
C LEU A 319 20.10 -32.05 -18.42
N GLY A 320 20.82 -33.04 -17.89
CA GLY A 320 20.58 -33.62 -16.57
C GLY A 320 19.63 -34.81 -16.56
N LYS A 321 18.94 -35.11 -17.66
CA LYS A 321 18.17 -36.34 -17.86
C LYS A 321 18.95 -37.30 -18.77
N ILE A 322 18.67 -38.59 -18.68
CA ILE A 322 19.04 -39.53 -19.75
C ILE A 322 18.14 -39.21 -20.96
N VAL A 323 18.71 -39.12 -22.16
CA VAL A 323 17.94 -38.80 -23.37
C VAL A 323 18.02 -39.95 -24.38
N MET A 324 16.88 -40.34 -24.93
CA MET A 324 16.76 -41.27 -26.04
C MET A 324 16.22 -40.52 -27.26
N ILE A 325 16.95 -40.59 -28.38
CA ILE A 325 16.51 -40.02 -29.67
C ILE A 325 16.34 -41.16 -30.65
N ASN A 326 15.18 -41.25 -31.30
CA ASN A 326 14.91 -42.19 -32.39
C ASN A 326 14.57 -41.42 -33.67
N PHE A 327 15.43 -41.51 -34.67
CA PHE A 327 15.15 -41.02 -36.02
C PHE A 327 14.43 -42.10 -36.80
N TRP A 328 13.22 -41.78 -37.28
CA TRP A 328 12.36 -42.75 -37.94
C TRP A 328 11.72 -42.21 -39.22
N GLN A 329 11.37 -43.16 -40.09
CA GLN A 329 10.62 -42.96 -41.31
C GLN A 329 9.52 -44.00 -41.40
N ASP A 330 8.54 -43.78 -42.28
CA ASP A 330 7.43 -44.68 -42.50
C ASP A 330 7.85 -45.96 -43.25
N VAL A 331 8.62 -46.79 -42.55
CA VAL A 331 9.09 -48.10 -43.01
C VAL A 331 8.83 -49.14 -41.93
N GLN A 332 8.65 -50.40 -42.34
CA GLN A 332 8.19 -51.48 -41.45
C GLN A 332 9.04 -51.62 -40.18
N GLN A 333 10.37 -51.54 -40.31
CA GLN A 333 11.27 -51.72 -39.17
C GLN A 333 11.11 -50.59 -38.15
N SER A 334 11.04 -49.34 -38.60
CA SER A 334 10.84 -48.20 -37.70
C SER A 334 9.45 -48.23 -37.06
N ARG A 335 8.40 -48.63 -37.80
CA ARG A 335 7.06 -48.87 -37.22
C ARG A 335 7.10 -49.92 -36.10
N ASN A 336 7.92 -50.97 -36.23
CA ASN A 336 8.08 -51.98 -35.18
C ASN A 336 8.77 -51.39 -33.94
N GLU A 337 9.87 -50.65 -34.12
CA GLU A 337 10.58 -50.00 -33.01
C GLU A 337 9.71 -49.01 -32.24
N LEU A 338 8.93 -48.18 -32.95
CA LEU A 338 8.05 -47.17 -32.31
C LEU A 338 7.10 -47.80 -31.28
N SER A 339 6.70 -49.06 -31.48
CA SER A 339 5.82 -49.76 -30.52
C SER A 339 6.56 -50.10 -29.23
N HIS A 340 7.82 -50.53 -29.32
CA HIS A 340 8.68 -50.77 -28.15
C HIS A 340 9.06 -49.46 -27.44
N ILE A 341 9.30 -48.40 -28.20
CA ILE A 341 9.64 -47.07 -27.67
C ILE A 341 8.46 -46.48 -26.92
N GLN A 342 7.24 -46.59 -27.47
CA GLN A 342 6.02 -46.17 -26.77
C GLN A 342 5.81 -46.93 -25.46
N GLU A 343 6.07 -48.24 -25.46
CA GLU A 343 5.98 -49.04 -24.24
C GLU A 343 7.01 -48.59 -23.20
N ALA A 344 8.24 -48.31 -23.61
CA ALA A 344 9.28 -47.76 -22.74
C ALA A 344 8.87 -46.40 -22.16
N TYR A 345 8.33 -45.51 -23.00
CA TYR A 345 7.81 -44.20 -22.59
C TYR A 345 6.75 -44.31 -21.50
N ASN A 346 5.86 -45.29 -21.60
CA ASN A 346 4.82 -45.52 -20.59
C ASN A 346 5.36 -46.02 -19.24
N LYS A 347 6.53 -46.67 -19.22
CA LYS A 347 7.12 -47.27 -18.01
C LYS A 347 8.15 -46.38 -17.33
N LEU A 348 8.86 -45.55 -18.08
CA LEU A 348 9.99 -44.79 -17.58
C LEU A 348 9.57 -43.43 -16.98
N PRO A 349 10.21 -43.01 -15.87
CA PRO A 349 9.94 -41.72 -15.24
C PRO A 349 10.39 -40.56 -16.14
N GLN A 350 9.43 -39.72 -16.57
CA GLN A 350 9.66 -38.65 -17.55
C GLN A 350 10.45 -37.46 -16.99
N ASP A 351 10.58 -37.37 -15.68
CA ASP A 351 11.44 -36.42 -14.97
C ASP A 351 12.92 -36.84 -14.99
N GLU A 352 13.22 -38.13 -15.15
CA GLU A 352 14.60 -38.64 -15.25
C GLU A 352 15.02 -39.00 -16.68
N VAL A 353 14.08 -39.41 -17.53
CA VAL A 353 14.32 -39.86 -18.91
C VAL A 353 13.49 -39.05 -19.90
N ALA A 354 14.14 -38.45 -20.90
CA ALA A 354 13.48 -37.80 -22.03
C ALA A 354 13.56 -38.69 -23.29
N ILE A 355 12.43 -38.91 -23.96
CA ILE A 355 12.37 -39.72 -25.19
C ILE A 355 11.80 -38.87 -26.33
N PHE A 356 12.53 -38.78 -27.43
CA PHE A 356 12.15 -38.05 -28.63
C PHE A 356 12.12 -38.97 -29.85
N ALA A 357 10.96 -39.11 -30.50
CA ALA A 357 10.86 -39.75 -31.81
C ALA A 357 10.83 -38.67 -32.90
N ILE A 358 11.89 -38.58 -33.69
CA ILE A 358 12.07 -37.58 -34.74
C ILE A 358 11.67 -38.20 -36.09
N SER A 359 10.55 -37.75 -36.63
CA SER A 359 10.14 -38.06 -38.00
C SER A 359 10.96 -37.20 -38.95
N TRP A 360 11.77 -37.80 -39.83
CA TRP A 360 12.69 -37.06 -40.69
C TRP A 360 12.41 -37.24 -42.19
N LYS A 361 12.53 -36.17 -42.97
CA LYS A 361 12.24 -36.11 -44.42
C LYS A 361 10.86 -36.67 -44.79
N GLN A 362 9.86 -36.36 -43.97
CA GLN A 362 8.47 -36.75 -44.17
C GLN A 362 7.54 -35.59 -43.82
N THR A 363 6.38 -35.57 -44.46
CA THR A 363 5.38 -34.54 -44.17
C THR A 363 4.72 -34.80 -42.81
N PRO A 364 4.21 -33.74 -42.14
CA PRO A 364 3.41 -33.87 -40.93
C PRO A 364 2.21 -34.80 -41.12
N ALA A 365 1.59 -34.82 -42.32
CA ALA A 365 0.44 -35.68 -42.62
C ALA A 365 0.79 -37.18 -42.58
N VAL A 366 1.91 -37.59 -43.17
CA VAL A 366 2.40 -38.98 -43.08
C VAL A 366 2.70 -39.33 -41.63
N THR A 367 3.41 -38.44 -40.93
CA THR A 367 3.77 -38.61 -39.53
C THR A 367 2.54 -38.82 -38.64
N GLN A 368 1.52 -37.97 -38.79
CA GLN A 368 0.27 -38.04 -38.04
C GLN A 368 -0.49 -39.34 -38.28
N SER A 369 -0.49 -39.85 -39.52
CA SER A 369 -1.11 -41.13 -39.85
C SER A 369 -0.49 -42.28 -39.03
N ILE A 370 0.84 -42.29 -38.88
CA ILE A 370 1.54 -43.31 -38.07
C ILE A 370 1.28 -43.13 -36.58
N ILE A 371 1.32 -41.89 -36.08
CA ILE A 371 0.97 -41.57 -34.69
C ILE A 371 -0.40 -42.15 -34.35
N ASN A 372 -1.40 -41.91 -35.21
CA ASN A 372 -2.76 -42.40 -35.01
C ASN A 372 -2.84 -43.92 -35.10
N ALA A 373 -2.21 -44.53 -36.12
CA ALA A 373 -2.25 -45.98 -36.32
C ALA A 373 -1.56 -46.76 -35.20
N LYS A 374 -0.56 -46.16 -34.54
CA LYS A 374 0.21 -46.76 -33.44
C LYS A 374 -0.23 -46.29 -32.05
N ALA A 375 -1.19 -45.36 -31.98
CA ALA A 375 -1.62 -44.71 -30.75
C ALA A 375 -0.45 -44.15 -29.91
N LEU A 376 0.47 -43.43 -30.58
CA LEU A 376 1.63 -42.86 -29.90
C LEU A 376 1.21 -41.69 -28.99
N THR A 377 1.71 -41.70 -27.76
CA THR A 377 1.60 -40.62 -26.77
C THR A 377 2.97 -39.99 -26.48
N LEU A 378 4.07 -40.62 -26.88
CA LEU A 378 5.39 -40.03 -26.72
C LEU A 378 5.56 -38.77 -27.60
N PRO A 379 6.44 -37.82 -27.22
CA PRO A 379 6.74 -36.66 -28.05
C PRO A 379 7.30 -37.06 -29.42
N VAL A 380 6.59 -36.69 -30.48
CA VAL A 380 7.03 -36.87 -31.87
C VAL A 380 7.40 -35.52 -32.47
N LEU A 381 8.67 -35.37 -32.84
CA LEU A 381 9.24 -34.15 -33.44
C LEU A 381 9.29 -34.26 -34.96
N ILE A 382 9.15 -33.12 -35.64
CA ILE A 382 9.11 -33.04 -37.10
C ILE A 382 10.40 -32.41 -37.63
N ASP A 383 11.18 -33.19 -38.37
CA ASP A 383 12.36 -32.76 -39.13
C ASP A 383 12.06 -32.92 -40.64
N GLU A 384 11.14 -32.10 -41.14
CA GLU A 384 10.63 -32.20 -42.52
C GLU A 384 11.73 -31.96 -43.57
N THR A 385 12.67 -31.07 -43.29
CA THR A 385 13.83 -30.80 -44.16
C THR A 385 14.90 -31.88 -44.07
N GLY A 386 15.00 -32.54 -42.91
CA GLY A 386 16.04 -33.53 -42.63
C GLY A 386 17.36 -32.92 -42.14
N GLU A 387 17.39 -31.62 -41.82
CA GLU A 387 18.60 -30.93 -41.37
C GLU A 387 19.15 -31.51 -40.07
N VAL A 388 18.27 -31.90 -39.14
CA VAL A 388 18.69 -32.52 -37.88
C VAL A 388 19.18 -33.94 -38.11
N ALA A 389 18.47 -34.71 -38.93
CA ALA A 389 18.91 -36.05 -39.34
C ALA A 389 20.29 -36.00 -40.03
N GLU A 390 20.54 -35.05 -40.94
CA GLU A 390 21.84 -34.84 -41.58
C GLU A 390 22.92 -34.45 -40.58
N LYS A 391 22.62 -33.54 -39.64
CA LYS A 391 23.52 -33.17 -38.53
C LYS A 391 23.91 -34.37 -37.66
N TYR A 392 23.07 -35.39 -37.61
CA TYR A 392 23.29 -36.62 -36.86
C TYR A 392 23.84 -37.79 -37.72
N ASP A 393 24.28 -37.53 -38.94
CA ASP A 393 24.73 -38.53 -39.93
C ASP A 393 23.70 -39.66 -40.13
N VAL A 394 22.41 -39.34 -40.12
CA VAL A 394 21.32 -40.28 -40.35
C VAL A 394 21.12 -40.44 -41.85
N THR A 395 21.45 -41.62 -42.36
CA THR A 395 21.33 -41.98 -43.78
C THR A 395 20.28 -43.06 -44.03
N ASN A 396 19.92 -43.83 -43.00
CA ASN A 396 18.97 -44.92 -43.04
C ASN A 396 18.08 -44.87 -41.81
N SER A 397 16.91 -45.51 -41.88
CA SER A 397 15.94 -45.55 -40.79
C SER A 397 15.67 -47.00 -40.36
N PRO A 398 15.56 -47.29 -39.05
CA PRO A 398 15.69 -46.37 -37.92
C PRO A 398 17.15 -46.16 -37.45
N VAL A 399 17.39 -45.05 -36.75
CA VAL A 399 18.61 -44.80 -35.97
C VAL A 399 18.20 -44.37 -34.57
N THR A 400 18.78 -45.00 -33.54
CA THR A 400 18.53 -44.66 -32.14
C THR A 400 19.81 -44.27 -31.43
N LEU A 401 19.78 -43.17 -30.68
CA LEU A 401 20.87 -42.73 -29.81
C LEU A 401 20.39 -42.71 -28.36
N PHE A 402 21.30 -43.05 -27.45
CA PHE A 402 21.14 -42.94 -26.00
C PHE A 402 22.24 -42.03 -25.47
N ILE A 403 21.83 -40.99 -24.76
CA ILE A 403 22.65 -39.87 -24.31
C ILE A 403 22.55 -39.82 -22.79
N ASP A 404 23.70 -39.71 -22.11
CA ASP A 404 23.73 -39.61 -20.66
C ASP A 404 23.31 -38.24 -20.13
N THR A 405 23.26 -38.08 -18.81
CA THR A 405 22.90 -36.83 -18.13
C THR A 405 23.83 -35.65 -18.43
N GLN A 406 25.01 -35.93 -19.00
CA GLN A 406 26.02 -34.96 -19.40
C GLN A 406 25.93 -34.57 -20.88
N GLY A 407 24.96 -35.12 -21.62
CA GLY A 407 24.78 -34.87 -23.05
C GLY A 407 25.73 -35.67 -23.94
N VAL A 408 26.41 -36.69 -23.41
CA VAL A 408 27.35 -37.54 -24.18
C VAL A 408 26.63 -38.76 -24.71
N ILE A 409 26.79 -39.05 -26.00
CA ILE A 409 26.23 -40.24 -26.64
C ILE A 409 26.95 -41.48 -26.10
N ARG A 410 26.23 -42.36 -25.41
CA ARG A 410 26.78 -43.62 -24.86
C ARG A 410 26.49 -44.81 -25.75
N PHE A 411 25.34 -44.80 -26.42
CA PHE A 411 24.98 -45.85 -27.37
C PHE A 411 24.38 -45.26 -28.63
N ARG A 412 24.72 -45.86 -29.78
CA ARG A 412 24.12 -45.56 -31.07
C ARG A 412 23.81 -46.88 -31.78
N LYS A 413 22.56 -47.05 -32.19
CA LYS A 413 22.07 -48.17 -32.99
C LYS A 413 21.70 -47.66 -34.36
N ASN A 414 22.36 -48.19 -35.38
CA ASN A 414 22.07 -47.86 -36.77
C ASN A 414 21.42 -49.08 -37.43
N TYR A 415 20.46 -48.87 -38.33
CA TYR A 415 19.97 -49.92 -39.21
C TYR A 415 21.15 -50.69 -39.86
N PRO A 416 21.13 -52.05 -39.88
CA PRO A 416 20.01 -52.93 -39.58
C PRO A 416 19.89 -53.39 -38.10
N ASP A 417 20.72 -52.89 -37.17
CA ASP A 417 20.63 -53.22 -35.75
C ASP A 417 19.48 -52.47 -35.07
N THR A 418 18.27 -52.99 -35.22
CA THR A 418 17.05 -52.41 -34.66
C THR A 418 16.79 -52.83 -33.22
N LEU A 419 16.10 -51.98 -32.45
CA LEU A 419 15.56 -52.28 -31.13
C LEU A 419 14.56 -53.44 -31.23
N LYS A 420 14.76 -54.47 -30.39
CA LYS A 420 13.99 -55.72 -30.46
C LYS A 420 12.92 -55.86 -29.38
N SER A 421 13.02 -55.10 -28.29
CA SER A 421 12.08 -55.16 -27.16
C SER A 421 12.21 -53.95 -26.24
N VAL A 422 11.19 -53.72 -25.42
CA VAL A 422 11.23 -52.74 -24.32
C VAL A 422 12.31 -53.06 -23.29
N THR A 423 12.53 -54.35 -22.96
CA THR A 423 13.55 -54.79 -22.00
C THR A 423 14.96 -54.43 -22.43
N GLN A 424 15.22 -54.44 -23.75
CA GLN A 424 16.50 -53.97 -24.28
C GLN A 424 16.70 -52.47 -24.04
N ILE A 425 15.65 -51.66 -24.23
CA ILE A 425 15.69 -50.21 -24.00
C ILE A 425 15.94 -49.93 -22.51
N GLU A 426 15.18 -50.58 -21.62
CA GLU A 426 15.33 -50.47 -20.16
C GLU A 426 16.74 -50.87 -19.72
N SER A 427 17.29 -51.97 -20.25
CA SER A 427 18.64 -52.43 -19.91
C SER A 427 19.73 -51.43 -20.33
N ILE A 428 19.58 -50.76 -21.48
CA ILE A 428 20.54 -49.75 -21.93
C ILE A 428 20.43 -48.51 -21.02
N ILE A 429 19.22 -48.04 -20.75
CA ILE A 429 18.99 -46.86 -19.90
C ILE A 429 19.53 -47.08 -18.48
N ASN A 430 19.25 -48.23 -17.88
CA ASN A 430 19.73 -48.57 -16.53
C ASN A 430 21.25 -48.70 -16.46
N SER A 431 21.95 -48.95 -17.58
CA SER A 431 23.42 -48.98 -17.60
C SER A 431 24.08 -47.59 -17.62
N MET A 432 23.30 -46.52 -17.78
CA MET A 432 23.76 -45.14 -17.82
C MET A 432 23.36 -44.30 -16.60
N GLN A 433 22.50 -44.84 -15.74
CA GLN A 433 22.21 -44.29 -14.41
C GLN A 433 23.41 -44.52 -13.50
#